data_AF-A0A7S3NMQ3-F1
#
_entry.id   AF-A0A7S3NMQ3-F1
#
_cell.length_a   1.000
_cell.length_b   1.000
_cell.length_c   1.000
_cell.angle_alpha   90.00
_cell.angle_beta   90.00
_cell.angle_gamma   90.00
#
_symmetry.space_group_name_H-M   'P 1'
#
loop_
_entity.id
_entity.type
_entity.pdbx_description
1 polymer ?
#
loop_
_entity_poly.entity_id
_entity_poly.type
_entity_poly.pdbx_seq_one_letter_code
_entity_poly.pdbx_strand_id
1 'polypeptide(L)'
;KIDEFSYLSDNPQVDNEVKETLNDLIENSIKICENPFREENMFTQWTKEQFINTVKPVFYNITRILDCVTCEKCKLYGKLQFTGLTAVMKIMFGQEKESKLTRNEMVGLINLMAKLSDSIEWYYQWLQYEQSYEYPVLYALKNHWMMLLLIVLIV
;
A
#
# COMPACT_ATOMS: atom_id res chain seq x y z
N LYS A 1 -7.90 16.20 -4.38
CA LYS A 1 -6.48 16.64 -4.41
C LYS A 1 -5.62 15.88 -5.43
N ILE A 2 -5.97 14.64 -5.80
CA ILE A 2 -5.33 13.91 -6.92
C ILE A 2 -5.94 14.33 -8.28
N ASP A 3 -7.11 14.97 -8.25
CA ASP A 3 -7.94 15.39 -9.39
C ASP A 3 -7.24 16.32 -10.41
N GLU A 4 -6.12 16.94 -10.02
CA GLU A 4 -5.36 17.88 -10.85
C GLU A 4 -4.15 17.23 -11.56
N PHE A 5 -3.94 15.93 -11.39
CA PHE A 5 -2.86 15.22 -12.08
C PHE A 5 -3.23 14.93 -13.53
N SER A 6 -2.45 15.47 -14.47
CA SER A 6 -2.50 15.06 -15.87
C SER A 6 -1.37 14.07 -16.15
N TYR A 7 -1.71 12.78 -16.30
CA TYR A 7 -0.82 11.84 -16.96
C TYR A 7 -0.77 12.25 -18.44
N LEU A 8 0.38 12.73 -18.89
CA LEU A 8 0.58 13.15 -20.27
C LEU A 8 1.57 12.18 -20.91
N SER A 9 1.06 11.36 -21.82
CA SER A 9 1.85 10.54 -22.73
C SER A 9 1.63 11.01 -24.17
N ASP A 10 2.27 10.36 -25.13
CA ASP A 10 2.06 10.65 -26.55
C ASP A 10 0.70 10.12 -27.07
N ASN A 11 -0.06 9.38 -26.25
CA ASN A 11 -1.35 8.81 -26.62
C ASN A 11 -2.49 9.31 -25.70
N PRO A 12 -3.33 10.24 -26.19
CA PRO A 12 -4.46 10.78 -25.42
C PRO A 12 -5.51 9.76 -24.98
N GLN A 13 -5.65 8.63 -25.70
CA GLN A 13 -6.59 7.57 -25.32
C GLN A 13 -6.12 6.85 -24.05
N VAL A 14 -4.83 6.53 -23.99
CA VAL A 14 -4.21 5.89 -22.82
C VAL A 14 -4.25 6.83 -21.62
N ASP A 15 -4.04 8.13 -21.83
CA ASP A 15 -4.10 9.11 -20.75
C ASP A 15 -5.49 9.19 -20.11
N ASN A 16 -6.55 9.12 -20.92
CA ASN A 16 -7.93 9.07 -20.43
C ASN A 16 -8.23 7.76 -19.69
N GLU A 17 -7.83 6.63 -20.24
CA GLU A 17 -8.03 5.31 -19.62
C GLU A 17 -7.34 5.20 -18.26
N VAL A 18 -6.09 5.68 -18.16
CA VAL A 18 -5.34 5.73 -16.90
C VAL A 18 -6.06 6.61 -15.87
N LYS A 19 -6.60 7.76 -16.31
CA LYS A 19 -7.33 8.68 -15.43
C LYS A 19 -8.62 8.06 -14.90
N GLU A 20 -9.40 7.40 -15.77
CA GLU A 20 -10.62 6.69 -15.38
C GLU A 20 -10.31 5.57 -14.38
N THR A 21 -9.32 4.72 -14.70
CA THR A 21 -8.89 3.62 -13.83
C THR A 21 -8.42 4.12 -12.45
N LEU A 22 -7.68 5.23 -12.41
CA LEU A 22 -7.21 5.82 -11.16
C LEU A 22 -8.37 6.34 -10.30
N ASN A 23 -9.35 6.99 -10.92
CA ASN A 23 -10.54 7.47 -10.21
C ASN A 23 -11.34 6.30 -9.64
N ASP A 24 -11.56 5.25 -10.43
CA ASP A 24 -12.25 4.04 -9.98
C ASP A 24 -11.53 3.39 -8.80
N LEU A 25 -10.20 3.30 -8.85
CA LEU A 25 -9.39 2.76 -7.75
C LEU A 25 -9.59 3.59 -6.46
N ILE A 26 -9.52 4.91 -6.55
CA ILE A 26 -9.67 5.81 -5.39
C ILE A 26 -11.08 5.67 -4.80
N GLU A 27 -12.12 5.77 -5.64
CA GLU A 27 -13.50 5.64 -5.18
C GLU A 27 -13.78 4.31 -4.50
N ASN A 28 -13.31 3.21 -5.09
CA ASN A 28 -13.51 1.88 -4.53
C ASN A 28 -12.74 1.69 -3.23
N SER A 29 -11.51 2.23 -3.14
CA SER A 29 -10.70 2.15 -1.91
C SER A 29 -11.38 2.82 -0.72
N ILE A 30 -12.03 3.97 -0.92
CA ILE A 30 -12.76 4.68 0.14
C ILE A 30 -14.00 3.91 0.57
N LYS A 31 -14.74 3.31 -0.39
CA LYS A 31 -15.96 2.53 -0.11
C LYS A 31 -15.67 1.26 0.70
N ILE A 32 -14.52 0.62 0.50
CA ILE A 32 -14.17 -0.64 1.15
C ILE A 32 -13.73 -0.42 2.61
N CYS A 33 -13.21 0.75 2.96
CA CYS A 33 -12.70 1.05 4.30
C CYS A 33 -13.83 1.52 5.24
N GLU A 34 -14.34 0.64 6.10
CA GLU A 34 -15.37 0.94 7.09
C GLU A 34 -14.95 2.03 8.11
N ASN A 35 -13.65 2.06 8.45
CA ASN A 35 -13.05 3.10 9.28
C ASN A 35 -11.77 3.62 8.61
N PRO A 36 -11.86 4.66 7.76
CA PRO A 36 -10.67 5.27 7.17
C PRO A 36 -9.77 5.81 8.28
N PHE A 37 -8.47 5.77 8.03
CA PHE A 37 -7.46 6.27 8.95
C PHE A 37 -7.76 7.73 9.30
N ARG A 38 -8.01 8.03 10.59
CA ARG A 38 -8.21 9.40 11.07
C ARG A 38 -6.87 10.01 11.46
N GLU A 39 -6.41 10.98 10.67
CA GLU A 39 -5.14 11.68 10.85
C GLU A 39 -5.00 12.33 12.23
N GLU A 40 -6.14 12.76 12.79
CA GLU A 40 -6.28 13.32 14.13
C GLU A 40 -5.70 12.38 15.22
N ASN A 41 -5.77 11.07 15.04
CA ASN A 41 -5.32 10.13 16.06
C ASN A 41 -3.78 9.98 16.12
N MET A 42 -3.05 10.32 15.05
CA MET A 42 -1.59 10.10 14.97
C MET A 42 -0.79 11.41 15.04
N PHE A 43 -1.36 12.55 14.62
CA PHE A 43 -0.61 13.79 14.42
C PHE A 43 -1.01 14.95 15.35
N THR A 44 -1.79 14.70 16.41
CA THR A 44 -2.22 15.73 17.40
C THR A 44 -1.08 16.41 18.15
N GLN A 45 0.05 15.73 18.33
CA GLN A 45 1.15 16.23 19.16
C GLN A 45 2.16 17.09 18.40
N TRP A 46 2.12 17.12 17.07
CA TRP A 46 3.14 17.76 16.24
C TRP A 46 2.49 18.81 15.34
N THR A 47 3.08 20.01 15.28
CA THR A 47 2.65 20.94 14.23
C THR A 47 3.09 20.39 12.87
N LYS A 48 2.30 20.68 11.84
CA LYS A 48 2.62 20.35 10.44
C LYS A 48 4.04 20.78 10.06
N GLU A 49 4.47 21.95 10.53
CA GLU A 49 5.82 22.49 10.30
C GLU A 49 6.92 21.71 11.05
N GLN A 50 6.71 21.40 12.32
CA GLN A 50 7.66 20.57 13.10
C GLN A 50 7.84 19.20 12.46
N PHE A 51 6.74 18.61 11.99
CA PHE A 51 6.75 17.32 11.33
C PHE A 51 7.52 17.37 10.01
N ILE A 52 7.24 18.33 9.14
CA ILE A 52 7.98 18.50 7.88
C ILE A 52 9.46 18.71 8.14
N ASN A 53 9.81 19.63 9.05
CA ASN A 53 11.21 19.99 9.32
C ASN A 53 12.00 18.84 9.94
N THR A 54 11.35 17.91 10.64
CA THR A 54 12.00 16.74 11.25
C THR A 54 12.05 15.55 10.28
N VAL A 55 10.96 15.27 9.57
CA VAL A 55 10.82 14.05 8.77
C VAL A 55 11.44 14.20 7.38
N LYS A 56 11.32 15.38 6.74
CA LYS A 56 11.91 15.65 5.42
C LYS A 56 13.42 15.39 5.35
N PRO A 57 14.27 15.88 6.30
CA PRO A 57 15.71 15.59 6.24
C PRO A 57 16.02 14.11 6.49
N VAL A 58 15.21 13.40 7.29
CA VAL A 58 15.36 11.96 7.51
C VAL A 58 15.15 11.20 6.20
N PHE A 59 14.08 11.50 5.47
CA PHE A 59 13.79 10.89 4.18
C PHE A 59 14.87 11.18 3.12
N TYR A 60 15.42 12.39 3.11
CA TYR A 60 16.55 12.75 2.27
C TYR A 60 17.79 11.91 2.59
N ASN A 61 18.12 11.75 3.88
CA ASN A 61 19.25 10.95 4.31
C ASN A 61 19.06 9.46 3.98
N ILE A 62 17.86 8.91 4.15
CA ILE A 62 17.58 7.52 3.77
C ILE A 62 17.75 7.33 2.26
N THR A 63 17.29 8.28 1.45
CA THR A 63 17.47 8.22 0.00
C THR A 63 18.95 8.19 -0.39
N ARG A 64 19.83 8.89 0.36
CA ARG A 64 21.29 8.80 0.18
C ARG A 64 21.86 7.45 0.61
N ILE A 65 21.31 6.81 1.63
CA ILE A 65 21.71 5.44 2.02
C ILE A 65 21.34 4.45 0.91
N LEU A 66 20.18 4.61 0.28
CA LEU A 66 19.76 3.78 -0.86
C LEU A 66 20.73 3.89 -2.05
N ASP A 67 21.46 5.00 -2.18
CA ASP A 67 22.50 5.13 -3.20
C ASP A 67 23.69 4.19 -3.02
N CYS A 68 23.94 3.76 -1.79
CA CYS A 68 25.02 2.84 -1.42
C CYS A 68 24.65 1.36 -1.58
N VAL A 69 23.40 1.03 -1.93
CA VAL A 69 22.96 -0.36 -2.12
C VAL A 69 23.54 -0.90 -3.43
N THR A 70 24.31 -2.00 -3.33
CA THR A 70 24.98 -2.65 -4.48
C THR A 70 24.03 -3.43 -5.38
N CYS A 71 22.92 -3.92 -4.84
CA CYS A 71 21.88 -4.58 -5.60
C CYS A 71 21.07 -3.54 -6.38
N GLU A 72 21.26 -3.48 -7.71
CA GLU A 72 20.57 -2.51 -8.59
C GLU A 72 19.04 -2.59 -8.49
N LYS A 73 18.47 -3.80 -8.44
CA LYS A 73 17.02 -3.99 -8.26
C LYS A 73 16.54 -3.45 -6.91
N CYS A 74 17.28 -3.76 -5.84
CA CYS A 74 16.95 -3.34 -4.49
C CYS A 74 17.04 -1.82 -4.35
N LYS A 75 18.06 -1.21 -4.98
CA LYS A 75 18.24 0.24 -5.06
C LYS A 75 17.07 0.89 -5.82
N LEU A 76 16.68 0.35 -6.97
CA LEU A 76 15.56 0.85 -7.76
C LEU A 76 14.24 0.79 -6.98
N TYR A 77 13.86 -0.40 -6.49
CA TYR A 77 12.60 -0.58 -5.75
C TYR A 77 12.59 0.18 -4.43
N GLY A 78 13.72 0.22 -3.72
CA GLY A 78 13.85 1.00 -2.49
C GLY A 78 13.61 2.49 -2.73
N LYS A 79 14.25 3.06 -3.77
CA LYS A 79 14.03 4.48 -4.13
C LYS A 79 12.61 4.74 -4.60
N LEU A 80 12.02 3.83 -5.37
CA LEU A 80 10.64 3.94 -5.84
C LEU A 80 9.65 3.99 -4.66
N GLN A 81 9.80 3.08 -3.69
CA GLN A 81 8.97 3.04 -2.48
C GLN A 81 9.16 4.28 -1.61
N PHE A 82 10.40 4.73 -1.39
CA PHE A 82 10.67 5.95 -0.61
C PHE A 82 10.15 7.23 -1.29
N THR A 83 10.18 7.27 -2.63
CA THR A 83 9.55 8.35 -3.40
C THR A 83 8.04 8.38 -3.18
N GLY A 84 7.39 7.20 -3.21
CA GLY A 84 5.97 7.07 -2.89
C GLY A 84 5.64 7.52 -1.46
N LEU A 85 6.45 7.12 -0.48
CA LEU A 85 6.25 7.54 0.91
C LEU A 85 6.40 9.06 1.05
N THR A 86 7.41 9.65 0.41
CA THR A 86 7.59 11.12 0.40
C THR A 86 6.39 11.83 -0.21
N ALA A 87 5.83 11.28 -1.30
CA ALA A 87 4.63 11.81 -1.93
C ALA A 87 3.41 11.77 -0.99
N VAL A 88 3.21 10.68 -0.22
CA VAL A 88 2.17 10.62 0.82
C VAL A 88 2.35 11.74 1.84
N MET A 89 3.58 11.94 2.33
CA MET A 89 3.85 12.99 3.31
C MET A 89 3.60 14.39 2.73
N LYS A 90 3.88 14.60 1.45
CA LYS A 90 3.58 15.84 0.74
C LYS A 90 2.07 16.07 0.56
N ILE A 91 1.27 15.02 0.39
CA ILE A 91 -0.20 15.15 0.35
C ILE A 91 -0.76 15.49 1.73
N MET A 92 -0.32 14.77 2.77
CA MET A 92 -0.80 14.92 4.14
C MET A 92 -0.33 16.25 4.76
N PHE A 93 0.95 16.62 4.53
CA PHE A 93 1.61 17.74 5.20
C PHE A 93 2.08 18.85 4.25
N GLY A 94 1.84 18.78 2.95
CA GLY A 94 2.18 19.88 2.04
C GLY A 94 1.29 21.10 2.23
N GLN A 95 1.83 22.30 1.96
CA GLN A 95 1.01 23.50 1.77
C GLN A 95 0.18 23.35 0.48
N GLU A 96 -0.90 24.12 0.31
CA GLU A 96 -1.78 23.98 -0.87
C GLU A 96 -1.02 24.07 -2.20
N LYS A 97 -0.05 24.99 -2.30
CA LYS A 97 0.82 25.14 -3.48
C LYS A 97 1.82 23.99 -3.68
N GLU A 98 2.19 23.29 -2.61
CA GLU A 98 3.10 22.14 -2.64
C GLU A 98 2.36 20.81 -2.79
N SER A 99 1.01 20.80 -2.81
CA SER A 99 0.25 19.56 -2.88
C SER A 99 0.22 18.91 -4.28
N LYS A 100 0.77 19.59 -5.31
CA LYS A 100 0.91 19.04 -6.66
C LYS A 100 2.02 17.99 -6.70
N LEU A 101 1.65 16.77 -7.07
CA LEU A 101 2.58 15.66 -7.27
C LEU A 101 3.22 15.75 -8.65
N THR A 102 4.53 15.53 -8.69
CA THR A 102 5.25 15.29 -9.94
C THR A 102 4.90 13.90 -10.49
N ARG A 103 5.18 13.66 -11.77
CA ARG A 103 4.98 12.35 -12.41
C ARG A 103 5.67 11.23 -11.64
N ASN A 104 6.90 11.45 -11.20
CA ASN A 104 7.68 10.43 -10.47
C ASN A 104 7.11 10.17 -9.08
N GLU A 105 6.65 11.21 -8.38
CA GLU A 105 5.97 11.07 -7.09
C GLU A 105 4.67 10.27 -7.22
N MET A 106 3.88 10.51 -8.27
CA MET A 106 2.67 9.73 -8.51
C MET A 106 2.98 8.27 -8.87
N VAL A 107 3.91 8.02 -9.79
CA VAL A 107 4.33 6.66 -10.15
C VAL A 107 4.85 5.92 -8.92
N GLY A 108 5.66 6.59 -8.10
CA GLY A 108 6.14 6.06 -6.82
C GLY A 108 5.00 5.74 -5.85
N LEU A 109 4.01 6.61 -5.74
CA LEU A 109 2.84 6.43 -4.87
C LEU A 109 2.01 5.20 -5.26
N ILE A 110 1.68 5.07 -6.56
CA ILE A 110 0.90 3.92 -7.07
C ILE A 110 1.69 2.62 -6.89
N ASN A 111 3.00 2.62 -7.20
CA ASN A 111 3.83 1.44 -7.02
C ASN A 111 4.01 1.05 -5.55
N LEU A 112 4.11 2.04 -4.65
CA LEU A 112 4.13 1.79 -3.22
C LEU A 112 2.82 1.13 -2.77
N MET A 113 1.68 1.67 -3.18
CA MET A 113 0.37 1.11 -2.85
C MET A 113 0.24 -0.34 -3.33
N ALA A 114 0.64 -0.61 -4.58
CA ALA A 114 0.66 -1.96 -5.13
C ALA A 114 1.56 -2.90 -4.30
N LYS A 115 2.77 -2.46 -3.93
CA LYS A 115 3.69 -3.27 -3.12
C LYS A 115 3.16 -3.55 -1.72
N LEU A 116 2.46 -2.59 -1.10
CA LEU A 116 1.82 -2.79 0.19
C LEU A 116 0.64 -3.77 0.07
N SER A 117 -0.16 -3.65 -1.00
CA SER A 117 -1.25 -4.59 -1.31
C SER A 117 -0.72 -6.01 -1.48
N ASP A 118 0.33 -6.19 -2.29
CA ASP A 118 1.01 -7.49 -2.45
C ASP A 118 1.45 -8.05 -1.10
N SER A 119 2.04 -7.19 -0.25
CA SER A 119 2.57 -7.61 1.06
C SER A 119 1.46 -8.10 2.00
N ILE A 120 0.28 -7.48 1.96
CA ILE A 120 -0.90 -7.90 2.72
C ILE A 120 -1.42 -9.25 2.20
N GLU A 121 -1.50 -9.40 0.87
CA GLU A 121 -1.90 -10.67 0.26
C GLU A 121 -0.95 -11.81 0.66
N TRP A 122 0.36 -11.58 0.57
CA TRP A 122 1.38 -12.54 1.01
C TRP A 122 1.22 -12.94 2.48
N TYR A 123 0.90 -11.99 3.36
CA TYR A 123 0.64 -12.29 4.77
C TYR A 123 -0.58 -13.20 4.95
N TYR A 124 -1.69 -12.94 4.26
CA TYR A 124 -2.87 -13.81 4.34
C TYR A 124 -2.63 -15.20 3.76
N GLN A 125 -1.89 -15.30 2.65
CA GLN A 125 -1.47 -16.59 2.09
C GLN A 125 -0.58 -17.36 3.08
N TRP A 126 0.33 -16.66 3.76
CA TRP A 126 1.20 -17.26 4.76
C TRP A 126 0.42 -17.78 5.98
N LEU A 127 -0.58 -17.04 6.47
CA LEU A 127 -1.45 -17.51 7.56
C LEU A 127 -2.19 -18.82 7.21
N GLN A 128 -2.65 -18.94 5.97
CA GLN A 128 -3.28 -20.19 5.49
C GLN A 128 -2.29 -21.35 5.43
N TYR A 129 -1.04 -21.05 5.06
CA TYR A 129 0.05 -22.02 5.06
C TYR A 129 0.40 -22.48 6.48
N GLU A 130 0.58 -21.55 7.43
CA GLU A 130 0.90 -21.88 8.82
C GLU A 130 -0.21 -22.73 9.47
N GLN A 131 -1.47 -22.37 9.25
CA GLN A 131 -2.62 -23.14 9.75
C GLN A 131 -2.66 -24.58 9.20
N SER A 132 -2.14 -24.81 8.00
CA SER A 132 -2.04 -26.16 7.41
C SER A 132 -0.98 -27.04 8.09
N TYR A 133 0.03 -26.45 8.73
CA TYR A 133 1.13 -27.18 9.37
C TYR A 133 0.94 -27.40 10.87
N GLU A 134 0.22 -26.53 11.58
CA GLU A 134 0.12 -26.61 13.04
C GLU A 134 -0.93 -27.61 13.55
N TYR A 135 -1.92 -28.01 12.72
CA TYR A 135 -2.97 -28.97 13.10
C TYR A 135 -3.40 -29.97 12.00
N PRO A 136 -2.47 -30.66 11.30
CA PRO A 136 -2.85 -31.62 10.26
C PRO A 136 -3.73 -32.76 10.81
N VAL A 137 -3.45 -33.23 12.03
CA VAL A 137 -4.20 -34.31 12.69
C VAL A 137 -5.59 -33.86 13.13
N LEU A 138 -5.74 -32.63 13.60
CA LEU A 138 -7.00 -32.06 14.08
C LEU A 138 -7.96 -31.76 12.91
N TYR A 139 -7.43 -31.33 11.77
CA TYR A 139 -8.21 -31.16 10.53
C TYR A 139 -8.60 -32.51 9.91
N ALA A 140 -7.68 -33.49 9.89
CA ALA A 140 -7.98 -34.86 9.48
C ALA A 140 -9.02 -35.51 10.39
N LEU A 141 -8.91 -35.35 11.71
CA LEU A 141 -9.91 -35.83 12.68
C LEU A 141 -11.24 -35.11 12.51
N LYS A 142 -11.27 -33.79 12.29
CA LYS A 142 -12.52 -33.06 12.02
C LYS A 142 -13.23 -33.60 10.79
N ASN A 143 -12.51 -33.82 9.69
CA ASN A 143 -13.07 -34.39 8.48
C ASN A 143 -13.46 -35.87 8.65
N HIS A 144 -12.69 -36.66 9.40
CA HIS A 144 -12.98 -38.06 9.66
C HIS A 144 -14.18 -38.24 10.61
N TRP A 145 -14.30 -37.41 11.65
CA TRP A 145 -15.46 -37.38 12.55
C TRP A 145 -16.70 -36.83 11.86
N MET A 146 -16.57 -35.81 10.99
CA MET A 146 -17.70 -35.36 10.14
C MET A 146 -18.16 -36.47 9.19
N MET A 147 -17.24 -37.22 8.59
CA MET A 147 -17.58 -38.34 7.72
C MET A 147 -18.26 -39.48 8.51
N LEU A 148 -17.78 -39.79 9.71
CA LEU A 148 -18.40 -40.78 10.61
C LEU A 148 -19.77 -40.32 11.11
N LEU A 149 -19.96 -39.04 11.45
CA LEU A 149 -21.26 -38.47 11.80
C LEU A 149 -22.26 -38.55 10.65
N LEU A 150 -21.82 -38.28 9.42
CA LEU A 150 -22.66 -38.45 8.22
C LEU A 150 -23.06 -39.91 8.01
N ILE A 151 -22.15 -40.86 8.22
CA ILE A 151 -22.47 -42.30 8.13
C ILE A 151 -23.50 -42.70 9.21
N VAL A 152 -23.35 -42.21 10.44
CA VAL A 152 -24.28 -42.48 11.55
C VAL A 152 -25.64 -41.81 11.35
N LEU A 153 -25.72 -40.69 10.63
CA LEU A 153 -26.98 -40.00 10.32
C LEU A 153 -27.73 -40.58 9.11
N ILE A 154 -27.07 -41.40 8.28
CA ILE A 154 -27.65 -42.03 7.07
C ILE A 154 -28.20 -43.44 7.36
N VAL A 155 -27.81 -44.06 8.48
CA VAL A 155 -28.33 -45.35 8.98
C VAL A 155 -29.40 -45.11 10.03
#